data_AF-A0A5P8WG84-F1
#
_entry.id   AF-A0A5P8WG84-F1
#
_cell.length_a   1.000
_cell.length_b   1.000
_cell.length_c   1.000
_cell.angle_alpha   90.00
_cell.angle_beta   90.00
_cell.angle_gamma   90.00
#
_symmetry.space_group_name_H-M   'P 1'
#
loop_
_entity.id
_entity.type
_entity.pdbx_description
1 polymer ?
#
loop_
_entity_poly.entity_id
_entity_poly.type
_entity_poly.pdbx_seq_one_letter_code
_entity_poly.pdbx_strand_id
1 'polypeptide(L)' 'MTPEDKELLDAHVKAIAKILYKNTPSEKIETFEGIETAVRNQVLEHVSPKIAFFLSEKRLEQQRGKHGQ' A
#
# COMPACT_ATOMS: atom_id res chain seq x y z
N MET A 1 -15.17 4.68 -6.02
CA MET A 1 -15.11 4.74 -4.56
C MET A 1 -16.35 5.43 -4.06
N THR A 2 -17.20 4.68 -3.36
CA THR A 2 -18.30 5.25 -2.58
C THR A 2 -17.75 6.10 -1.42
N PRO A 3 -18.59 6.89 -0.73
CA PRO A 3 -18.17 7.54 0.51
C PRO A 3 -17.62 6.53 1.54
N GLU A 4 -18.25 5.36 1.71
CA GLU A 4 -17.75 4.34 2.64
C GLU A 4 -16.36 3.81 2.21
N ASP A 5 -16.16 3.58 0.90
CA ASP A 5 -14.85 3.14 0.39
C ASP A 5 -13.74 4.15 0.72
N LYS A 6 -14.06 5.46 0.68
CA LYS A 6 -13.08 6.52 0.99
C LYS A 6 -12.72 6.53 2.48
N GLU A 7 -13.71 6.39 3.36
CA GLU A 7 -13.47 6.32 4.80
C GLU A 7 -12.65 5.09 5.18
N LEU A 8 -12.94 3.94 4.58
CA LEU A 8 -12.16 2.72 4.76
C LEU A 8 -10.74 2.89 4.25
N LEU A 9 -10.57 3.46 3.04
CA LEU A 9 -9.24 3.71 2.49
C LEU A 9 -8.44 4.63 3.42
N ASP A 10 -9.02 5.73 3.91
CA ASP A 10 -8.37 6.66 4.83
C ASP A 10 -7.95 5.98 6.14
N ALA A 11 -8.81 5.13 6.71
CA ALA A 11 -8.50 4.38 7.92
C ALA A 11 -7.30 3.43 7.69
N HIS A 12 -7.28 2.72 6.56
CA HIS A 12 -6.19 1.83 6.20
C HIS A 12 -4.88 2.59 5.91
N VAL A 13 -4.94 3.70 5.18
CA VAL A 13 -3.78 4.56 4.91
C VAL A 13 -3.19 5.11 6.21
N LYS A 14 -4.03 5.57 7.15
CA LYS A 14 -3.56 6.02 8.48
C LYS A 14 -2.89 4.89 9.26
N ALA A 15 -3.43 3.68 9.22
CA ALA A 15 -2.82 2.53 9.87
C ALA A 15 -1.46 2.17 9.25
N ILE A 16 -1.37 2.14 7.92
CA ILE A 16 -0.11 1.92 7.20
C ILE A 16 0.90 3.02 7.56
N ALA A 17 0.51 4.30 7.50
CA ALA A 17 1.39 5.42 7.80
C ALA A 17 1.99 5.35 9.22
N LYS A 18 1.20 4.95 10.23
CA LYS A 18 1.70 4.73 11.60
C LYS A 18 2.79 3.64 11.66
N ILE A 19 2.61 2.55 10.91
CA ILE A 19 3.59 1.47 10.84
C ILE A 19 4.87 1.96 10.14
N LEU A 20 4.73 2.65 9.00
CA LEU A 20 5.88 3.15 8.25
C LEU A 20 6.68 4.17 9.07
N TYR A 21 5.99 5.12 9.72
CA TYR A 21 6.62 6.11 10.58
C TYR A 21 7.40 5.47 11.75
N LYS A 22 6.83 4.45 12.40
CA LYS A 22 7.50 3.72 13.49
C LYS A 22 8.82 3.06 13.05
N ASN A 23 8.95 2.70 11.78
CA ASN A 23 10.13 2.04 11.22
C ASN A 23 11.05 3.00 10.45
N THR A 24 10.74 4.31 10.45
CA THR A 24 11.60 5.33 9.84
C THR A 24 12.70 5.74 10.83
N PRO A 25 13.99 5.77 10.42
CA PRO A 25 15.07 6.29 11.25
C PRO A 25 14.84 7.73 11.71
N SER A 26 15.23 8.07 12.93
CA SER A 26 15.00 9.41 13.50
C SER A 26 15.66 10.53 12.68
N GLU A 27 16.82 10.29 12.09
CA GLU A 27 17.51 11.22 11.19
C GLU A 27 16.71 11.55 9.91
N LYS A 28 15.81 10.65 9.49
CA LYS A 28 14.99 10.85 8.29
C LYS A 28 13.71 11.62 8.57
N ILE A 29 13.27 11.75 9.82
CA ILE A 29 12.04 12.50 10.14
C ILE A 29 12.27 14.00 10.36
N GLU A 30 13.53 14.45 10.30
CA GLU A 30 13.90 15.85 10.55
C GLU A 30 13.62 16.76 9.35
N THR A 31 13.52 16.21 8.14
CA THR A 31 13.31 16.97 6.90
C THR A 31 12.20 16.36 6.06
N PHE A 32 11.53 17.19 5.25
CA PHE A 32 10.52 16.70 4.31
C PHE A 32 11.09 15.70 3.30
N GLU A 33 12.31 15.93 2.82
CA GLU A 33 13.01 15.02 1.93
C GLU A 33 13.26 13.66 2.60
N GLY A 34 13.76 13.67 3.84
CA GLY A 34 14.00 12.45 4.60
C GLY A 34 12.71 11.65 4.82
N ILE A 35 11.61 12.33 5.16
CA ILE A 35 10.30 11.70 5.36
C ILE A 35 9.81 11.09 4.05
N GLU A 36 9.84 11.86 2.96
CA GLU A 36 9.37 11.41 1.65
C GLU A 36 10.15 10.20 1.17
N THR A 37 11.49 10.26 1.21
CA THR A 37 12.33 9.17 0.73
C THR A 37 12.18 7.92 1.58
N ALA A 38 12.13 8.06 2.91
CA ALA A 38 11.94 6.92 3.80
C ALA A 38 10.57 6.26 3.63
N VAL A 39 9.50 7.05 3.51
CA VAL A 39 8.15 6.54 3.26
C VAL A 39 8.07 5.88 1.88
N ARG A 40 8.61 6.51 0.83
CA ARG A 40 8.63 5.96 -0.53
C ARG A 40 9.33 4.59 -0.56
N ASN A 41 10.50 4.47 0.05
CA ASN A 41 11.26 3.22 0.08
C ASN A 41 10.44 2.11 0.75
N GLN A 42 9.86 2.39 1.92
CA GLN A 42 9.05 1.39 2.64
C GLN A 42 7.76 1.02 1.88
N VAL A 43 7.13 1.97 1.17
CA VAL A 43 5.98 1.68 0.31
C VAL A 43 6.39 0.74 -0.82
N LEU A 44 7.50 1.01 -1.50
CA LEU A 44 8.01 0.17 -2.58
C LEU A 44 8.37 -1.24 -2.09
N GLU A 45 8.96 -1.36 -0.90
CA GLU A 45 9.41 -2.64 -0.37
C GLU A 45 8.28 -3.49 0.23
N HIS A 46 7.30 -2.86 0.90
CA HIS A 46 6.34 -3.59 1.75
C HIS A 46 4.87 -3.44 1.36
N VAL A 47 4.49 -2.37 0.65
CA VAL A 47 3.09 -2.06 0.34
C VAL A 47 2.76 -2.40 -1.12
N SER A 48 3.52 -1.84 -2.05
CA SER A 48 3.30 -2.00 -3.50
C SER A 48 3.28 -3.47 -3.94
N PRO A 49 4.17 -4.37 -3.46
CA PRO A 49 4.12 -5.78 -3.84
C PRO A 49 2.82 -6.46 -3.43
N LYS A 50 2.26 -6.13 -2.26
CA LYS A 50 0.99 -6.73 -1.78
C LYS A 50 -0.18 -6.33 -2.67
N ILE A 51 -0.21 -5.06 -3.12
CA ILE A 51 -1.21 -4.58 -4.08
C ILE A 51 -1.04 -5.31 -5.41
N ALA A 52 0.19 -5.41 -5.92
CA ALA A 52 0.48 -6.09 -7.18
C ALA A 52 0.09 -7.58 -7.14
N PHE A 53 0.40 -8.30 -6.06
CA PHE A 53 0.02 -9.70 -5.88
C PHE A 53 -1.50 -9.87 -5.85
N PHE A 54 -2.22 -9.07 -5.06
CA PHE A 54 -3.68 -9.11 -5.04
C PHE A 54 -4.29 -8.93 -6.44
N LEU A 55 -3.81 -7.94 -7.21
CA LEU A 55 -4.28 -7.70 -8.57
C LEU A 55 -3.92 -8.85 -9.52
N SER A 56 -2.75 -9.45 -9.37
CA SER A 56 -2.31 -10.61 -10.16
C SER A 56 -3.22 -11.82 -9.90
N GLU A 57 -3.54 -12.10 -8.64
CA GLU A 57 -4.48 -13.16 -8.25
C GLU A 57 -5.87 -12.92 -8.85
N LYS A 58 -6.39 -11.69 -8.75
CA LYS A 58 -7.67 -11.33 -9.39
C LYS A 58 -7.66 -11.53 -10.90
N ARG A 59 -6.55 -11.23 -11.58
CA ARG A 59 -6.40 -11.51 -13.01
C ARG A 59 -6.44 -13.01 -13.31
N LEU A 60 -5.77 -13.83 -12.51
CA LEU A 60 -5.76 -15.29 -12.68
C LEU A 60 -7.14 -15.92 -12.44
N GLU A 61 -7.85 -15.48 -11.41
CA GLU A 61 -9.24 -15.91 -11.14
C GLU A 61 -10.15 -15.65 -12.36
N GLN A 62 -10.06 -14.46 -12.95
CA GLN A 62 -10.85 -14.10 -14.14
C GLN A 62 -10.51 -14.96 -15.36
N GLN A 63 -9.24 -15.30 -15.57
CA GLN A 63 -8.84 -16.15 -16.69
C GLN A 63 -9.36 -17.58 -16.53
N ARG A 64 -9.34 -18.12 -15.31
CA ARG A 64 -9.85 -19.46 -15.01
C ARG A 64 -11.37 -19.54 -15.18
N GLY A 65 -12.10 -18.50 -14.77
CA GLY A 65 -13.54 -18.40 -14.99
C GLY A 65 -13.94 -18.34 -16.46
N LYS A 66 -13.08 -17.77 -17.33
CA LYS A 66 -13.32 -17.69 -18.79
C LYS A 66 -13.01 -18.97 -19.56
N HIS A 67 -12.12 -19.84 -19.05
CA HIS A 67 -11.78 -21.12 -19.71
C HIS A 67 -12.65 -22.29 -19.24
N GLY A 68 -13.52 -22.08 -18.25
CA GLY A 68 -14.49 -23.07 -17.76
C GLY A 68 -15.92 -22.85 -18.28
N GLN A 69 -16.11 -21.99 -19.29
CA GLN A 69 -17.38 -21.76 -20.00
C GLN A 69 -17.25 -22.19 -21.45
#